data_AF-D5UG33-F1
#
_entry.id   AF-D5UG33-F1
#
_cell.length_a   1.000
_cell.length_b   1.000
_cell.length_c   1.000
_cell.angle_alpha   90.00
_cell.angle_beta   90.00
_cell.angle_gamma   90.00
#
_symmetry.space_group_name_H-M   'P 1'
#
loop_
_entity.id
_entity.type
_entity.pdbx_description
1 polymer ?
#
loop_
_entity_poly.entity_id
_entity_poly.type
_entity_poly.pdbx_seq_one_letter_code
_entity_poly.pdbx_strand_id
1 'polypeptide(L)'
;MALFSRRPRLPDHLRRALDLRGDAVLAAAPLDDGRWAVTTRRALHVVGDHGVARTPWADVDRGSLDAATRTLTVHWVSGARSALVVATEDAWDLVQSFRERVQQSVVHVEHVAVPGGRGSVRVALRRDEDGGLFTQVIGDGTVDLTVPAVVRAVAEAEQHVRAEAGLAT
;
A
#
# COMPACT_ATOMS: atom_id res chain seq x y z
N MET A 1 11.34 -8.33 -34.85
CA MET A 1 10.88 -9.61 -34.30
C MET A 1 10.61 -9.42 -32.82
N ALA A 2 9.34 -9.39 -32.41
CA ALA A 2 8.99 -9.30 -31.00
C ALA A 2 9.11 -10.70 -30.38
N LEU A 3 10.13 -10.91 -29.55
CA LEU A 3 10.22 -12.08 -28.70
C LEU A 3 9.12 -11.95 -27.66
N PHE A 4 8.10 -12.81 -27.75
CA PHE A 4 7.08 -12.95 -26.72
C PHE A 4 7.78 -13.47 -25.45
N SER A 5 8.22 -12.55 -24.59
CA SER A 5 8.62 -12.87 -23.22
C SER A 5 7.44 -13.58 -22.56
N ARG A 6 7.64 -14.85 -22.19
CA ARG A 6 6.61 -15.65 -21.53
C ARG A 6 6.48 -15.11 -20.11
N ARG A 7 5.42 -14.32 -19.86
CA ARG A 7 5.13 -13.79 -18.53
C ARG A 7 5.23 -14.90 -17.47
N PRO A 8 6.03 -14.72 -16.41
CA PRO A 8 6.13 -15.69 -15.34
C PRO A 8 4.74 -15.98 -14.75
N ARG A 9 4.38 -17.25 -14.64
CA ARG A 9 3.11 -17.67 -14.01
C ARG A 9 3.37 -18.07 -12.58
N LEU A 10 2.56 -17.55 -11.65
CA LEU A 10 2.59 -17.94 -10.25
C LEU A 10 2.41 -19.47 -10.13
N PRO A 11 3.34 -20.20 -9.48
CA PRO A 11 3.22 -21.64 -9.27
C PRO A 11 1.92 -22.03 -8.57
N ASP A 12 1.33 -23.15 -8.96
CA ASP A 12 0.02 -23.58 -8.46
C ASP A 12 -0.01 -23.89 -6.96
N HIS A 13 1.10 -24.34 -6.37
CA HIS A 13 1.17 -24.55 -4.92
C HIS A 13 1.16 -23.22 -4.16
N LEU A 14 1.90 -22.22 -4.64
CA LEU A 14 1.88 -20.87 -4.06
C LEU A 14 0.52 -20.20 -4.27
N ARG A 15 -0.10 -20.36 -5.44
CA ARG A 15 -1.44 -19.84 -5.72
C ARG A 15 -2.49 -20.41 -4.77
N ARG A 16 -2.41 -21.72 -4.46
CA ARG A 16 -3.31 -22.36 -3.49
C ARG A 16 -3.05 -21.89 -2.06
N ALA A 17 -1.80 -21.59 -1.71
CA ALA A 17 -1.44 -21.11 -0.37
C ALA A 17 -2.03 -19.72 -0.04
N LEU A 18 -2.41 -18.92 -1.04
CA LEU A 18 -2.97 -17.57 -0.83
C LEU A 18 -4.36 -17.57 -0.14
N ASP A 19 -5.09 -18.70 -0.12
CA ASP A 19 -6.46 -18.85 0.42
C ASP A 19 -7.40 -17.67 0.09
N LEU A 20 -7.56 -17.38 -1.21
CA LEU A 20 -8.18 -16.12 -1.65
C LEU A 20 -9.66 -15.93 -1.31
N ARG A 21 -10.42 -16.96 -0.89
CA ARG A 21 -11.86 -16.92 -0.53
C ARG A 21 -12.67 -15.70 -1.05
N GLY A 22 -12.92 -15.65 -2.37
CA GLY A 22 -13.70 -14.57 -3.01
C GLY A 22 -12.91 -13.35 -3.50
N ASP A 23 -11.62 -13.30 -3.19
CA ASP A 23 -10.62 -12.42 -3.79
C ASP A 23 -10.08 -13.01 -5.11
N ALA A 24 -9.38 -12.19 -5.90
CA ALA A 24 -8.80 -12.59 -7.17
C ALA A 24 -7.40 -12.00 -7.35
N VAL A 25 -6.48 -12.81 -7.88
CA VAL A 25 -5.17 -12.34 -8.33
C VAL A 25 -5.35 -11.37 -9.50
N LEU A 26 -4.71 -10.22 -9.42
CA LEU A 26 -4.67 -9.21 -10.47
C LEU A 26 -3.36 -9.30 -11.25
N ALA A 27 -2.24 -9.38 -10.55
CA ALA A 27 -0.91 -9.54 -11.12
C ALA A 27 0.03 -10.23 -10.13
N ALA A 28 1.05 -10.90 -10.63
CA ALA A 28 2.09 -11.55 -9.84
C ALA A 28 3.45 -11.44 -10.53
N ALA A 29 4.52 -11.30 -9.76
CA ALA A 29 5.88 -11.39 -10.29
C ALA A 29 6.81 -12.14 -9.31
N PRO A 30 7.77 -12.92 -9.82
CA PRO A 30 8.79 -13.56 -9.00
C PRO A 30 9.73 -12.51 -8.43
N LEU A 31 10.20 -12.75 -7.21
CA LEU A 31 11.25 -12.00 -6.54
C LEU A 31 12.59 -12.75 -6.67
N ASP A 32 13.70 -12.03 -6.51
CA ASP A 32 15.06 -12.57 -6.65
C ASP A 32 15.44 -13.62 -5.58
N ASP A 33 14.74 -13.58 -4.45
CA ASP A 33 14.89 -14.50 -3.33
C ASP A 33 14.00 -15.77 -3.43
N GLY A 34 13.37 -15.99 -4.59
CA GLY A 34 12.51 -17.15 -4.85
C GLY A 34 11.07 -17.01 -4.35
N ARG A 35 10.74 -15.93 -3.63
CA ARG A 35 9.34 -15.59 -3.29
C ARG A 35 8.63 -14.96 -4.48
N TRP A 36 7.35 -14.65 -4.30
CA TRP A 36 6.51 -13.99 -5.27
C TRP A 36 5.77 -12.82 -4.62
N ALA A 37 5.78 -11.68 -5.28
CA ALA A 37 4.85 -10.60 -4.99
C ALA A 37 3.56 -10.82 -5.79
N VAL A 38 2.42 -10.79 -5.11
CA VAL A 38 1.11 -11.01 -5.71
C VAL A 38 0.18 -9.89 -5.27
N THR A 39 -0.38 -9.18 -6.25
CA THR A 39 -1.43 -8.19 -6.01
C THR A 39 -2.78 -8.86 -6.21
N THR A 40 -3.68 -8.68 -5.23
CA THR A 40 -5.08 -9.12 -5.33
C THR A 40 -6.01 -7.91 -5.21
N ARG A 41 -7.33 -8.12 -5.27
CA ARG A 41 -8.28 -7.01 -5.09
C ARG A 41 -8.21 -6.45 -3.68
N ARG A 42 -7.97 -7.29 -2.67
CA ARG A 42 -8.03 -6.88 -1.26
C ARG A 42 -6.67 -6.63 -0.60
N ALA A 43 -5.60 -7.27 -1.08
CA ALA A 43 -4.30 -7.21 -0.40
C ALA A 43 -3.09 -7.34 -1.34
N LEU A 44 -1.95 -6.90 -0.82
CA LEU A 44 -0.63 -7.33 -1.27
C LEU A 44 -0.26 -8.62 -0.55
N HIS A 45 0.24 -9.59 -1.30
CA HIS A 45 0.80 -10.82 -0.76
C HIS A 45 2.26 -10.96 -1.15
N VAL A 46 3.08 -11.41 -0.20
CA VAL A 46 4.43 -11.93 -0.47
C VAL A 46 4.44 -13.39 -0.05
N VAL A 47 4.57 -14.30 -1.02
CA VAL A 47 4.40 -15.74 -0.83
C VAL A 47 5.65 -16.50 -1.28
N GLY A 48 6.07 -17.48 -0.49
CA GLY A 48 7.11 -18.44 -0.85
C GLY A 48 6.83 -19.78 -0.17
N ASP A 49 7.77 -20.72 -0.27
CA ASP A 49 7.58 -22.08 0.26
C ASP A 49 7.44 -22.11 1.80
N HIS A 50 7.89 -21.06 2.49
CA HIS A 50 7.84 -20.95 3.95
C HIS A 50 6.60 -20.20 4.49
N GLY A 51 5.71 -19.70 3.62
CA GLY A 51 4.47 -19.06 4.04
C GLY A 51 4.04 -17.87 3.19
N VAL A 52 2.98 -17.22 3.66
CA VAL A 52 2.33 -16.07 3.01
C VAL A 52 2.28 -14.91 3.99
N ALA A 53 2.91 -13.79 3.63
CA ALA A 53 2.64 -12.51 4.24
C ALA A 53 1.51 -11.83 3.46
N ARG A 54 0.44 -11.43 4.16
CA ARG A 54 -0.72 -10.72 3.59
C ARG A 54 -0.82 -9.35 4.23
N THR A 55 -1.01 -8.32 3.42
CA THR A 55 -1.19 -6.94 3.89
C THR A 55 -2.32 -6.26 3.12
N PRO A 56 -3.41 -5.87 3.78
CA PRO A 56 -4.48 -5.07 3.17
C PRO A 56 -3.93 -3.81 2.49
N TRP A 57 -4.57 -3.36 1.42
CA TRP A 57 -4.12 -2.15 0.70
C TRP A 57 -4.15 -0.89 1.55
N ALA A 58 -5.03 -0.83 2.55
CA ALA A 58 -5.13 0.29 3.47
C ALA A 58 -3.90 0.42 4.40
N ASP A 59 -3.12 -0.65 4.57
CA ASP A 59 -1.87 -0.66 5.36
C ASP A 59 -0.63 -0.29 4.54
N VAL A 60 -0.80 -0.09 3.23
CA VAL A 60 0.24 0.40 2.33
C VAL A 60 0.09 1.91 2.19
N ASP A 61 1.12 2.66 2.62
CA ASP A 61 1.14 4.12 2.46
C ASP A 61 1.37 4.49 0.99
N ARG A 62 2.48 4.01 0.42
CA ARG A 62 2.88 4.27 -0.96
C ARG A 62 3.89 3.24 -1.43
N GLY A 63 4.18 3.24 -2.73
CA GLY A 63 5.32 2.50 -3.25
C GLY A 63 5.94 3.17 -4.45
N SER A 64 7.19 2.81 -4.70
CA SER A 64 7.98 3.32 -5.82
C SER A 64 8.83 2.18 -6.39
N LEU A 65 8.86 2.08 -7.72
CA LEU A 65 9.75 1.18 -8.41
C LEU A 65 11.00 1.94 -8.88
N ASP A 66 12.17 1.44 -8.50
CA ASP A 66 13.41 1.77 -9.18
C ASP A 66 13.62 0.78 -10.33
N ALA A 67 13.59 1.28 -11.56
CA ALA A 67 13.73 0.45 -12.76
C ALA A 67 15.15 -0.10 -12.95
N ALA A 68 16.19 0.61 -12.47
CA ALA A 68 17.58 0.18 -12.62
C ALA A 68 17.88 -1.01 -11.72
N THR A 69 17.40 -0.97 -10.48
CA THR A 69 17.58 -2.06 -9.50
C THR A 69 16.42 -3.05 -9.48
N ARG A 70 15.32 -2.78 -10.20
CA ARG A 70 14.06 -3.56 -10.19
C ARG A 70 13.47 -3.69 -8.78
N THR A 71 13.72 -2.70 -7.94
CA THR A 71 13.29 -2.73 -6.54
C THR A 71 11.98 -1.98 -6.39
N LEU A 72 10.91 -2.71 -6.07
CA LEU A 72 9.68 -2.14 -5.56
C LEU A 72 9.86 -1.86 -4.07
N THR A 73 10.02 -0.58 -3.72
CA THR A 73 10.01 -0.14 -2.32
C THR A 73 8.57 0.10 -1.88
N VAL A 74 8.14 -0.61 -0.85
CA VAL A 74 6.83 -0.46 -0.22
C VAL A 74 7.01 0.29 1.09
N HIS A 75 6.30 1.41 1.24
CA HIS A 75 6.20 2.16 2.47
C HIS A 75 4.91 1.78 3.18
N TRP A 76 5.02 1.39 4.44
CA TRP A 76 3.90 0.97 5.27
C TRP A 76 3.39 2.15 6.09
N VAL A 77 2.11 2.11 6.45
CA VAL A 77 1.48 3.13 7.31
C VAL A 77 2.13 3.20 8.71
N SER A 78 2.76 2.11 9.14
CA SER A 78 3.56 2.05 10.38
C SER A 78 4.87 2.85 10.31
N GLY A 79 5.23 3.39 9.15
CA GLY A 79 6.52 4.05 8.88
C GLY A 79 7.64 3.08 8.49
N ALA A 80 7.43 1.77 8.61
CA ALA A 80 8.37 0.78 8.12
C ALA A 80 8.46 0.80 6.58
N ARG A 81 9.52 0.20 6.04
CA ARG A 81 9.68 -0.02 4.59
C ARG A 81 10.15 -1.43 4.28
N SER A 82 9.74 -1.94 3.13
CA SER A 82 10.22 -3.20 2.57
C SER A 82 10.70 -3.01 1.13
N ALA A 83 11.79 -3.67 0.78
CA ALA A 83 12.32 -3.72 -0.57
C ALA A 83 12.00 -5.08 -1.18
N LEU A 84 11.31 -5.09 -2.33
CA LEU A 84 10.97 -6.29 -3.08
C LEU A 84 11.69 -6.21 -4.43
N VAL A 85 12.76 -6.97 -4.60
CA VAL A 85 13.54 -6.99 -5.84
C VAL A 85 12.90 -7.97 -6.81
N VAL A 86 12.40 -7.46 -7.94
CA VAL A 86 11.67 -8.27 -8.91
C VAL A 86 12.65 -9.00 -9.83
N ALA A 87 12.50 -10.32 -9.96
CA ALA A 87 13.38 -11.19 -10.74
C ALA A 87 13.15 -11.13 -12.26
N THR A 88 12.24 -10.26 -12.72
CA THR A 88 11.92 -10.09 -14.13
C THR A 88 12.01 -8.63 -14.56
N GLU A 89 12.36 -8.41 -15.81
CA GLU A 89 12.37 -7.09 -16.45
C GLU A 89 10.95 -6.58 -16.76
N ASP A 90 10.01 -7.50 -16.95
CA ASP A 90 8.61 -7.18 -17.26
C ASP A 90 7.75 -7.34 -16.00
N ALA A 91 7.84 -6.34 -15.12
CA ALA A 91 7.06 -6.24 -13.88
C ALA A 91 5.89 -5.25 -13.98
N TRP A 92 5.54 -4.81 -15.20
CA TRP A 92 4.61 -3.71 -15.41
C TRP A 92 3.24 -3.96 -14.79
N ASP A 93 2.65 -5.13 -15.03
CA ASP A 93 1.33 -5.49 -14.50
C ASP A 93 1.31 -5.46 -12.96
N LEU A 94 2.38 -5.95 -12.31
CA LEU A 94 2.49 -5.93 -10.85
C LEU A 94 2.52 -4.50 -10.33
N VAL A 95 3.36 -3.65 -10.92
CA VAL A 95 3.57 -2.27 -10.45
C VAL A 95 2.36 -1.41 -10.74
N GLN A 96 1.71 -1.60 -11.89
CA GLN A 96 0.46 -0.94 -12.23
C GLN A 96 -0.65 -1.36 -11.26
N SER A 97 -0.88 -2.67 -11.08
CA SER A 97 -1.88 -3.19 -10.15
C SER A 97 -1.65 -2.69 -8.72
N PHE A 98 -0.41 -2.77 -8.22
CA PHE A 98 -0.02 -2.25 -6.91
C PHE A 98 -0.42 -0.77 -6.78
N ARG A 99 -0.03 0.06 -7.73
CA ARG A 99 -0.31 1.51 -7.69
C ARG A 99 -1.81 1.78 -7.67
N GLU A 100 -2.56 1.14 -8.56
CA GLU A 100 -4.00 1.30 -8.64
C GLU A 100 -4.69 0.88 -7.35
N ARG A 101 -4.29 -0.24 -6.74
CA ARG A 101 -4.92 -0.72 -5.50
C ARG A 101 -4.61 0.17 -4.30
N VAL A 102 -3.37 0.64 -4.18
CA VAL A 102 -3.00 1.61 -3.14
C VAL A 102 -3.83 2.88 -3.32
N GLN A 103 -3.93 3.42 -4.53
CA GLN A 103 -4.75 4.61 -4.80
C GLN A 103 -6.24 4.38 -4.50
N GLN A 104 -6.81 3.24 -4.87
CA GLN A 104 -8.21 2.92 -4.59
C GLN A 104 -8.55 2.82 -3.10
N SER A 105 -7.57 2.51 -2.26
CA SER A 105 -7.76 2.49 -0.81
C SER A 105 -7.74 3.88 -0.18
N VAL A 106 -7.40 4.94 -0.93
CA VAL A 106 -7.37 6.33 -0.46
C VAL A 106 -8.57 7.08 -1.05
N VAL A 107 -9.41 7.63 -0.18
CA VAL A 107 -10.61 8.37 -0.56
C VAL A 107 -10.33 9.87 -0.60
N HIS A 108 -9.70 10.38 0.45
CA HIS A 108 -9.33 11.80 0.58
C HIS A 108 -8.05 11.91 1.42
N VAL A 109 -7.23 12.93 1.16
CA VAL A 109 -6.02 13.20 1.95
C VAL A 109 -5.92 14.70 2.21
N GLU A 110 -5.79 15.05 3.48
CA GLU A 110 -5.45 16.40 3.92
C GLU A 110 -4.03 16.43 4.48
N HIS A 111 -3.29 17.48 4.15
CA HIS A 111 -1.96 17.74 4.70
C HIS A 111 -2.03 18.84 5.76
N VAL A 112 -1.70 18.48 6.99
CA VAL A 112 -1.69 19.36 8.15
C VAL A 112 -0.26 19.83 8.41
N ALA A 113 -0.04 21.15 8.29
CA ALA A 113 1.22 21.75 8.70
C ALA A 113 1.31 21.81 10.23
N VAL A 114 2.48 21.47 10.79
CA VAL A 114 2.69 21.50 12.25
C VAL A 114 2.83 22.95 12.72
N PRO A 115 1.98 23.43 13.66
CA PRO A 115 2.11 24.77 14.20
C PRO A 115 3.45 24.97 14.93
N GLY A 116 4.25 25.96 14.50
CA GLY A 116 5.49 26.34 15.19
C GLY A 116 6.69 25.40 15.00
N GLY A 117 6.60 24.41 14.11
CA GLY A 117 7.64 23.41 13.89
C GLY A 117 8.02 23.19 12.42
N ARG A 118 8.93 22.24 12.20
CA ARG A 118 9.19 21.66 10.87
C ARG A 118 8.46 20.31 10.80
N GLY A 119 7.83 20.05 9.67
CA GLY A 119 7.18 18.76 9.38
C GLY A 119 5.71 18.90 9.01
N SER A 120 5.13 17.79 8.59
CA SER A 120 3.72 17.70 8.21
C SER A 120 3.13 16.36 8.66
N VAL A 121 1.83 16.39 8.93
CA VAL A 121 1.02 15.21 9.18
C VAL A 121 0.05 15.06 8.02
N ARG A 122 -0.09 13.86 7.47
CA ARG A 122 -1.20 13.54 6.57
C ARG A 122 -2.33 12.91 7.35
N VAL A 123 -3.54 13.37 7.08
CA VAL A 123 -4.77 12.72 7.50
C VAL A 123 -5.43 12.17 6.23
N ALA A 124 -5.43 10.85 6.10
CA ALA A 124 -6.02 10.16 4.97
C ALA A 124 -7.33 9.49 5.38
N LEU A 125 -8.42 9.79 4.69
CA LEU A 125 -9.62 8.97 4.72
C LEU A 125 -9.38 7.78 3.78
N ARG A 126 -9.48 6.56 4.32
CA ARG A 126 -9.19 5.33 3.60
C ARG A 126 -10.34 4.36 3.62
N ARG A 127 -10.32 3.45 2.65
CA ARG A 127 -11.23 2.33 2.52
C ARG A 127 -10.52 1.05 2.94
N ASP A 128 -11.10 0.32 3.89
CA ASP A 128 -10.64 -1.02 4.26
C ASP A 128 -11.04 -2.08 3.21
N GLU A 129 -10.69 -3.34 3.48
CA GLU A 129 -10.95 -4.45 2.56
C GLU A 129 -12.41 -4.88 2.45
N ASP A 130 -13.24 -4.49 3.42
CA ASP A 130 -14.69 -4.73 3.45
C ASP A 130 -15.49 -3.52 2.92
N GLY A 131 -14.80 -2.42 2.60
CA GLY A 131 -15.36 -1.20 2.06
C GLY A 131 -15.70 -0.14 3.11
N GLY A 132 -15.41 -0.40 4.39
CA GLY A 132 -15.55 0.54 5.50
C GLY A 132 -14.59 1.72 5.37
N LEU A 133 -15.03 2.89 5.83
CA LEU A 133 -14.26 4.13 5.77
C LEU A 133 -13.69 4.49 7.14
N PHE A 134 -12.40 4.77 7.20
CA PHE A 134 -11.71 5.15 8.43
C PHE A 134 -10.64 6.22 8.16
N THR A 135 -10.30 7.02 9.17
CA THR A 135 -9.21 8.00 9.09
C THR A 135 -7.90 7.39 9.54
N GLN A 136 -6.82 7.78 8.88
CA GLN A 136 -5.47 7.36 9.22
C GLN A 136 -4.54 8.57 9.24
N VAL A 137 -3.82 8.71 10.36
CA VAL A 137 -2.89 9.80 10.60
C VAL A 137 -1.48 9.29 10.39
N ILE A 138 -0.74 9.91 9.46
CA ILE A 138 0.62 9.52 9.08
C ILE A 138 1.54 10.73 9.25
N GLY A 139 2.41 10.68 10.25
CA GLY A 139 3.48 11.66 10.43
C GLY A 139 4.69 11.38 9.54
N ASP A 140 5.52 12.39 9.30
CA ASP A 140 6.78 12.25 8.57
C ASP A 140 7.96 11.74 9.43
N GLY A 141 7.70 11.37 10.69
CA GLY A 141 8.69 10.92 11.66
C GLY A 141 9.37 12.03 12.46
N THR A 142 9.07 13.30 12.17
CA THR A 142 9.63 14.46 12.88
C THR A 142 8.59 15.18 13.76
N VAL A 143 7.32 14.80 13.65
CA VAL A 143 6.20 15.40 14.38
C VAL A 143 5.87 14.63 15.65
N ASP A 144 5.81 15.34 16.78
CA ASP A 144 5.27 14.80 18.02
C ASP A 144 3.74 14.95 18.07
N LEU A 145 3.03 13.84 17.89
CA LEU A 145 1.57 13.76 17.90
C LEU A 145 0.95 13.87 19.30
N THR A 146 1.76 14.03 20.36
CA THR A 146 1.27 14.27 21.72
C THR A 146 1.13 15.75 22.06
N VAL A 147 1.71 16.65 21.23
CA VAL A 147 1.63 18.09 21.43
C VAL A 147 0.17 18.57 21.24
N PRO A 148 -0.45 19.26 22.21
CA PRO A 148 -1.88 19.62 22.15
C PRO A 148 -2.28 20.42 20.90
N ALA A 149 -1.42 21.33 20.43
CA ALA A 149 -1.67 22.09 19.22
C ALA A 149 -1.72 21.21 17.95
N VAL A 150 -0.88 20.17 17.88
CA VAL A 150 -0.84 19.20 16.79
C VAL A 150 -2.07 18.28 16.86
N VAL A 151 -2.39 17.78 18.05
CA VAL A 151 -3.59 16.94 18.28
C VAL A 151 -4.85 17.66 17.78
N ARG A 152 -5.03 18.95 18.14
CA ARG A 152 -6.17 19.73 17.69
C ARG A 152 -6.20 19.90 16.17
N ALA A 153 -5.08 20.24 15.55
CA ALA A 153 -5.01 20.42 14.10
C ALA A 153 -5.30 19.12 13.34
N VAL A 154 -4.83 17.98 13.85
CA VAL A 154 -5.15 16.65 13.29
C VAL A 154 -6.63 16.33 13.45
N ALA A 155 -7.22 16.58 14.62
CA ALA A 155 -8.64 16.33 14.85
C ALA A 155 -9.56 17.18 13.96
N GLU A 156 -9.19 18.45 13.72
CA GLU A 156 -9.89 19.32 12.78
C GLU A 156 -9.83 18.78 11.34
N ALA A 157 -8.64 18.35 10.89
CA ALA A 157 -8.49 17.71 9.60
C ALA A 157 -9.27 16.39 9.49
N GLU A 158 -9.28 15.55 10.55
CA GLU A 158 -10.08 14.32 10.57
C GLU A 158 -11.58 14.60 10.42
N GLN A 159 -12.10 15.62 11.10
CA GLN A 159 -13.50 16.04 10.94
C GLN A 159 -13.76 16.51 9.51
N HIS A 160 -12.84 17.29 8.94
CA HIS A 160 -12.99 17.84 7.60
C HIS A 160 -13.02 16.75 6.52
N VAL A 161 -12.03 15.84 6.50
CA VAL A 161 -11.99 14.75 5.51
C VAL A 161 -13.20 13.83 5.62
N ARG A 162 -13.73 13.62 6.83
CA ARG A 162 -14.96 12.85 7.05
C ARG A 162 -16.19 13.59 6.56
N ALA A 163 -16.29 14.90 6.82
CA ALA A 163 -17.40 15.72 6.37
C ALA A 163 -17.50 15.78 4.85
N GLU A 164 -16.37 15.95 4.14
CA GLU A 164 -16.35 15.93 2.67
C GLU A 164 -16.81 14.60 2.08
N ALA A 165 -16.59 13.49 2.79
CA ALA A 165 -17.08 12.17 2.42
C ALA A 165 -18.52 11.88 2.86
N GLY A 166 -19.22 12.86 3.45
CA GLY A 166 -20.59 12.68 3.96
C GLY A 166 -20.68 11.84 5.23
N LEU A 167 -19.58 11.68 5.97
CA LEU A 167 -19.49 10.92 7.22
C LEU A 167 -19.56 11.81 8.48
N ALA A 168 -19.97 13.07 8.32
CA ALA A 168 -20.18 13.98 9.43
C ALA A 168 -21.26 13.41 10.36
N THR A 169 -20.91 13.27 11.64
CA THR A 169 -21.85 12.90 12.71
C THR A 169 -22.19 14.16 13.49
#